data_AF-R6I8C8-F1
#
_entry.id   AF-R6I8C8-F1
#
_cell.length_a   1.000
_cell.length_b   1.000
_cell.length_c   1.000
_cell.angle_alpha   90.00
_cell.angle_beta   90.00
_cell.angle_gamma   90.00
#
_symmetry.space_group_name_H-M   'P 1'
#
loop_
_entity.id
_entity.type
_entity.pdbx_description
1 polymer ?
#
loop_
_entity_poly.entity_id
_entity_poly.type
_entity_poly.pdbx_seq_one_letter_code
_entity_poly.pdbx_strand_id
1 'polypeptide(L)'
;MFIEALADAGVAEGLKRPQAYQLAAQGVLGAAKLVLESGKHPGQLKDEVCSPSGSTIRGLEVLEKGAFRGTVIDALRTTIEKARAL
;
A
#
# COMPACT_ATOMS: atom_id res chain seq x y z
N MET A 1 9.59 -3.63 -5.75
CA MET A 1 9.50 -2.42 -4.90
C MET A 1 8.35 -2.46 -3.90
N PHE A 2 7.08 -2.10 -4.20
CA PHE A 2 6.06 -2.01 -3.13
C PHE A 2 5.71 -3.36 -2.46
N ILE A 3 5.31 -4.38 -3.25
CA ILE A 3 5.02 -5.74 -2.74
C ILE A 3 6.27 -6.36 -2.08
N GLU A 4 7.44 -6.09 -2.62
CA GLU A 4 8.72 -6.54 -2.08
C GLU A 4 9.02 -5.91 -0.72
N ALA A 5 8.78 -4.61 -0.53
CA ALA A 5 8.96 -3.96 0.77
C ALA A 5 7.99 -4.52 1.82
N LEU A 6 6.75 -4.84 1.44
CA LEU A 6 5.80 -5.53 2.31
C LEU A 6 6.30 -6.95 2.68
N ALA A 7 6.86 -7.68 1.71
CA ALA A 7 7.42 -9.00 1.94
C ALA A 7 8.67 -8.94 2.84
N ASP A 8 9.54 -7.95 2.65
CA ASP A 8 10.73 -7.75 3.49
C ASP A 8 10.36 -7.42 4.94
N ALA A 9 9.32 -6.61 5.16
CA ALA A 9 8.77 -6.40 6.50
C ALA A 9 8.27 -7.72 7.10
N GLY A 10 7.55 -8.54 6.32
CA GLY A 10 7.12 -9.87 6.75
C GLY A 10 8.30 -10.79 7.12
N VAL A 11 9.40 -10.75 6.36
CA VAL A 11 10.61 -11.53 6.67
C VAL A 11 11.29 -11.02 7.94
N ALA A 12 11.33 -9.71 8.15
CA ALA A 12 11.86 -9.11 9.39
C ALA A 12 11.06 -9.55 10.62
N GLU A 13 9.75 -9.78 10.47
CA GLU A 13 8.85 -10.32 11.50
C GLU A 13 8.82 -11.86 11.54
N GLY A 14 9.73 -12.54 10.83
CA GLY A 14 9.94 -13.99 10.93
C GLY A 14 9.25 -14.87 9.89
N LEU A 15 8.59 -14.30 8.88
CA LEU A 15 8.01 -15.08 7.79
C LEU A 15 9.09 -15.64 6.85
N LYS A 16 8.85 -16.82 6.29
CA LYS A 16 9.65 -17.34 5.18
C LYS A 16 9.40 -16.48 3.94
N ARG A 17 10.47 -16.09 3.24
CA ARG A 17 10.39 -15.20 2.07
C ARG A 17 9.35 -15.60 1.00
N PRO A 18 9.22 -16.87 0.59
CA PRO A 18 8.17 -17.26 -0.36
C PRO A 18 6.76 -16.99 0.16
N GLN A 19 6.52 -17.26 1.45
CA GLN A 19 5.23 -17.00 2.10
C GLN A 19 4.97 -15.50 2.24
N ALA A 20 5.98 -14.71 2.61
CA ALA A 20 5.88 -13.27 2.73
C ALA A 20 5.46 -12.62 1.39
N TYR A 21 6.07 -13.07 0.28
CA TYR A 21 5.69 -12.62 -1.06
C TYR A 21 4.24 -12.98 -1.41
N GLN A 22 3.82 -14.21 -1.13
CA GLN A 22 2.44 -14.64 -1.39
C GLN A 22 1.43 -13.80 -0.62
N LEU A 23 1.64 -13.59 0.68
CA LEU A 23 0.76 -12.78 1.52
C LEU A 23 0.73 -11.32 1.08
N ALA A 24 1.90 -10.73 0.79
CA ALA A 24 2.00 -9.35 0.32
C ALA A 24 1.27 -9.15 -1.02
N ALA A 25 1.50 -10.03 -2.00
CA ALA A 25 0.86 -9.96 -3.30
C ALA A 25 -0.66 -10.14 -3.19
N GLN A 26 -1.11 -11.14 -2.41
CA GLN A 26 -2.54 -11.40 -2.21
C GLN A 26 -3.23 -10.26 -1.46
N GLY A 27 -2.57 -9.65 -0.48
CA GLY A 27 -3.08 -8.49 0.24
C GLY A 27 -3.29 -7.29 -0.69
N VAL A 28 -2.30 -6.98 -1.55
CA VAL A 28 -2.42 -5.90 -2.54
C VAL A 28 -3.51 -6.20 -3.56
N LEU A 29 -3.61 -7.44 -4.05
CA LEU A 29 -4.69 -7.85 -4.96
C LEU A 29 -6.07 -7.67 -4.32
N GLY A 30 -6.24 -8.09 -3.07
CA GLY A 30 -7.49 -7.93 -2.33
C GLY A 30 -7.89 -6.46 -2.14
N ALA A 31 -6.93 -5.62 -1.76
CA ALA A 31 -7.16 -4.18 -1.61
C ALA A 31 -7.57 -3.52 -2.94
N ALA A 32 -6.90 -3.87 -4.04
CA ALA A 32 -7.23 -3.35 -5.36
C ALA A 32 -8.65 -3.77 -5.80
N LYS A 33 -9.01 -5.04 -5.62
CA LYS A 33 -10.36 -5.54 -5.88
C LYS A 33 -11.41 -4.80 -5.06
N LEU A 34 -11.17 -4.61 -3.77
CA LEU A 34 -12.09 -3.89 -2.90
C LEU A 34 -12.37 -2.47 -3.40
N VAL A 35 -11.34 -1.76 -3.87
CA VAL A 35 -11.51 -0.40 -4.46
C VAL A 35 -12.36 -0.45 -5.73
N LEU A 36 -12.08 -1.40 -6.63
CA LEU A 36 -12.77 -1.50 -7.92
C LEU A 36 -14.22 -1.97 -7.80
N GLU A 37 -14.49 -2.89 -6.87
CA GLU A 37 -15.77 -3.58 -6.75
C GLU A 37 -16.73 -2.93 -5.75
N SER A 38 -16.23 -2.22 -4.73
CA SER A 38 -17.09 -1.69 -3.66
C SER A 38 -17.87 -0.43 -4.04
N GLY A 39 -17.40 0.33 -5.03
CA GLY A 39 -17.93 1.67 -5.34
C GLY A 39 -17.72 2.71 -4.22
N LYS A 40 -17.00 2.37 -3.15
CA LYS A 40 -16.75 3.25 -2.00
C LYS A 40 -15.54 4.14 -2.27
N HIS A 41 -15.54 5.33 -1.65
CA HIS A 41 -14.37 6.19 -1.67
C HIS A 41 -13.19 5.49 -0.95
N PRO A 42 -11.95 5.53 -1.49
CA PRO A 42 -10.80 4.88 -0.84
C PRO A 42 -10.54 5.34 0.60
N GLY A 43 -10.87 6.60 0.92
CA GLY A 43 -10.81 7.11 2.29
C GLY A 43 -11.74 6.36 3.25
N GLN A 44 -12.95 6.02 2.80
CA GLN A 44 -13.90 5.22 3.58
C GLN A 44 -13.39 3.79 3.77
N LEU A 45 -12.88 3.15 2.70
CA LEU A 45 -12.29 1.81 2.80
C LEU A 45 -11.12 1.75 3.77
N LYS A 46 -10.29 2.80 3.76
CA LYS A 46 -9.19 2.99 4.70
C LYS A 46 -9.71 3.12 6.15
N ASP A 47 -10.78 3.87 6.37
CA ASP A 47 -11.39 3.99 7.71
C ASP A 47 -12.01 2.67 8.19
N GLU A 48 -12.62 1.89 7.30
CA GLU A 48 -13.22 0.58 7.61
C GLU A 48 -12.20 -0.47 8.13
N VAL A 49 -10.91 -0.35 7.76
CA VAL A 49 -9.83 -1.24 8.23
C VAL A 49 -8.97 -0.64 9.35
N CYS A 50 -9.21 0.61 9.73
CA CYS A 50 -8.47 1.32 10.78
C CYS A 50 -9.27 1.38 12.08
N SER A 51 -9.30 0.27 12.81
CA SER A 51 -9.94 0.23 14.13
C SER A 51 -9.27 1.19 15.13
N PRO A 52 -10.02 1.79 16.08
CA PRO A 52 -9.45 2.65 17.11
C PRO A 52 -8.31 1.95 17.86
N SER A 53 -7.16 2.61 17.95
CA SER A 53 -5.93 2.09 18.57
C SER A 53 -5.38 0.78 17.97
N GLY A 54 -5.84 0.36 16.79
CA GLY A 54 -5.40 -0.87 16.12
C GLY A 54 -4.00 -0.78 15.48
N SER A 55 -3.49 -1.91 15.00
CA SER A 55 -2.19 -1.97 14.31
C SER A 55 -2.20 -1.22 12.97
N THR A 56 -3.29 -1.30 12.21
CA THR A 56 -3.41 -0.64 10.89
C THR A 56 -3.25 0.87 10.98
N ILE A 57 -3.86 1.52 11.97
CA ILE A 57 -3.77 2.98 12.12
C ILE A 57 -2.36 3.43 12.52
N ARG A 58 -1.63 2.61 13.30
CA ARG A 58 -0.20 2.86 13.61
C ARG A 58 0.69 2.74 12.38
N GLY A 59 0.42 1.75 11.52
CA GLY A 59 1.08 1.65 10.22
C GLY A 59 0.82 2.86 9.35
N LEU A 60 -0.44 3.33 9.30
CA LEU A 60 -0.82 4.52 8.55
C LEU A 60 -0.08 5.77 9.05
N GLU A 61 0.02 5.98 10.38
CA GLU A 61 0.79 7.10 10.97
C GLU A 61 2.24 7.15 10.46
N VAL A 62 2.89 5.99 10.29
CA VAL A 62 4.26 5.92 9.74
C VAL A 62 4.29 6.29 8.26
N LEU A 63 3.32 5.80 7.47
CA LEU A 63 3.20 6.16 6.05
C LEU A 63 2.94 7.66 5.85
N GLU A 64 2.14 8.28 6.71
CA GLU A 64 1.90 9.74 6.69
C GLU A 64 3.19 10.51 7.01
N LYS A 65 3.92 10.11 8.07
CA LYS A 65 5.21 10.72 8.43
C LYS A 65 6.24 10.63 7.29
N GLY A 66 6.18 9.55 6.50
CA GLY A 66 7.02 9.35 5.31
C GLY A 66 6.52 10.04 4.04
N ALA A 67 5.49 10.89 4.12
CA ALA A 67 4.89 11.59 2.99
C ALA A 67 4.46 10.67 1.83
N PHE A 68 4.01 9.44 2.14
CA PHE A 68 3.77 8.37 1.17
C PHE A 68 2.94 8.82 -0.05
N ARG A 69 1.80 9.49 0.17
CA ARG A 69 0.93 9.94 -0.93
C ARG A 69 1.62 10.94 -1.84
N GLY A 70 2.34 11.90 -1.28
CA GLY A 70 3.09 12.89 -2.05
C GLY A 70 4.11 12.23 -2.97
N THR A 71 4.95 11.36 -2.39
CA THR A 71 5.97 10.61 -3.12
C THR A 71 5.39 9.79 -4.29
N VAL A 72 4.27 9.10 -4.07
CA VAL A 72 3.63 8.31 -5.14
C VAL A 72 3.05 9.20 -6.24
N ILE A 73 2.41 10.32 -5.88
CA ILE A 73 1.86 11.28 -6.85
C ILE A 73 2.97 11.87 -7.70
N ASP A 74 4.07 12.31 -7.09
CA ASP A 74 5.19 12.95 -7.79
C ASP A 74 5.91 11.95 -8.71
N ALA A 75 6.07 10.70 -8.28
CA ALA A 75 6.62 9.63 -9.11
C ALA A 75 5.77 9.41 -10.39
N LEU A 76 4.43 9.36 -10.24
CA LEU A 76 3.54 9.16 -11.38
C LEU A 76 3.51 10.38 -12.31
N ARG A 77 3.51 11.60 -11.76
CA ARG A 77 3.59 12.84 -12.55
C ARG A 77 4.87 12.87 -13.39
N THR A 78 6.02 12.63 -12.77
CA THR A 78 7.32 12.56 -13.45
C THR A 78 7.31 11.53 -14.59
N THR A 79 6.68 10.37 -14.36
CA THR A 79 6.53 9.32 -15.37
C THR A 79 5.68 9.80 -16.55
N ILE A 80 4.55 10.45 -16.29
CA ILE A 80 3.66 10.99 -17.34
C ILE A 80 4.33 12.12 -18.12
N GLU A 81 5.02 13.03 -17.44
CA GLU A 81 5.78 14.11 -18.07
C GLU A 81 6.83 13.55 -19.03
N LYS A 82 7.60 12.54 -18.59
CA LYS A 82 8.56 11.88 -19.46
C LYS A 82 7.89 11.20 -20.66
N ALA A 83 6.78 10.50 -20.44
CA ALA A 83 6.05 9.81 -21.50
C ALA A 83 5.49 10.77 -22.56
N ARG A 84 5.06 11.98 -22.18
CA ARG A 84 4.59 13.02 -23.11
C ARG A 84 5.72 13.67 -23.93
N ALA A 85 6.95 13.57 -23.45
CA ALA A 85 8.14 14.09 -24.12
C ALA A 85 8.83 13.06 -25.05
N LEU A 86 8.27 11.85 -25.14
CA LEU A 86 8.64 10.82 -26.12
C LEU A 86 7.73 10.94 -27.35
#